data_AF-A0A522UX40-F1
#
_entry.id   AF-A0A522UX40-F1
#
_cell.length_a   1.000
_cell.length_b   1.000
_cell.length_c   1.000
_cell.angle_alpha   90.00
_cell.angle_beta   90.00
_cell.angle_gamma   90.00
#
_symmetry.space_group_name_H-M   'P 1'
#
loop_
_entity.id
_entity.type
_entity.pdbx_description
1 polymer ?
#
loop_
_entity_poly.entity_id
_entity_poly.type
_entity_poly.pdbx_seq_one_letter_code
_entity_poly.pdbx_strand_id
1 'polypeptide(L)'
;MIIINAARCLFILICFFGLCTPTYAADISLHGFLQGNYSAGVAASNPDGGDFKLAAERFQLKLDASKDPLHLFIKADGWYDHVDQNWASELREGYIDYTANKWDTRIGRQVITWGVGDLVFINDVFPKDYEAFFSGRPLEYLKKGVDGAKIGIYPGFASFELVVIPAFTPNHFPDSQRFGMFDPLSQITDRKKEKPSHSLENTEIALRAYRDIAGVDASLYYYRGFFRQPSIMPDNPIIPAKLTLLYPKLSVYGASLQGKALDGVLSLEAGYYDSRQDRHGADPMLPNAQTRFLAGYQRQLWEDCTVGVQYYAEYMHDYSSYKRSLPPGFPQERRLHDLVSIRLTQFLLHQTLKLSWFSFWSPSDRDYLLNPEIKYNFSDHVWAAIGGMVFGGGKVWSQFGQFDKNDNVYIQVRYEF
;
A
#
# COMPACT_ATOMS: atom_id res chain seq x y z
N MET A 1 30.82 -12.89 -6.43
CA MET A 1 31.90 -12.04 -6.99
C MET A 1 31.49 -11.19 -8.21
N ILE A 2 30.21 -11.15 -8.60
CA ILE A 2 29.70 -10.31 -9.71
C ILE A 2 28.97 -9.06 -9.18
N ILE A 3 28.47 -9.09 -7.94
CA ILE A 3 27.74 -7.99 -7.28
C ILE A 3 28.68 -6.82 -6.89
N ILE A 4 29.95 -7.10 -6.62
CA ILE A 4 30.96 -6.07 -6.25
C ILE A 4 31.35 -5.20 -7.46
N ASN A 5 31.19 -5.70 -8.69
CA ASN A 5 31.54 -4.96 -9.90
C ASN A 5 30.47 -3.94 -10.35
N ALA A 6 29.19 -4.17 -10.02
CA ALA A 6 28.12 -3.22 -10.33
C ALA A 6 28.21 -1.96 -9.44
N ALA A 7 28.53 -2.14 -8.15
CA ALA A 7 28.71 -1.03 -7.21
C ALA A 7 29.93 -0.16 -7.55
N ARG A 8 31.03 -0.77 -8.02
CA ARG A 8 32.22 -0.02 -8.50
C ARG A 8 31.96 0.73 -9.80
N CYS A 9 31.14 0.20 -10.71
CA CYS A 9 30.77 0.91 -11.94
C CYS A 9 29.88 2.13 -11.67
N LEU A 10 28.97 2.04 -10.68
CA LEU A 10 28.12 3.18 -10.29
C LEU A 10 28.94 4.29 -9.60
N PHE A 11 29.95 3.92 -8.80
CA PHE A 11 30.83 4.89 -8.13
C PHE A 11 31.77 5.61 -9.10
N ILE A 12 32.25 4.91 -10.15
CA ILE A 12 33.12 5.51 -11.19
C ILE A 12 32.32 6.43 -12.13
N LEU A 13 31.03 6.14 -12.39
CA LEU A 13 30.19 7.02 -13.21
C LEU A 13 29.90 8.37 -12.52
N ILE A 14 29.78 8.38 -11.19
CA ILE A 14 29.55 9.60 -10.40
C ILE A 14 30.83 10.46 -10.31
N CYS A 15 32.01 9.84 -10.24
CA CYS A 15 33.27 10.59 -10.21
C CYS A 15 33.69 11.19 -11.58
N PHE A 16 33.23 10.65 -12.71
CA PHE A 16 33.61 11.17 -14.03
C PHE A 16 32.75 12.34 -14.55
N PHE A 17 31.60 12.61 -13.93
CA PHE A 17 30.78 13.80 -14.24
C PHE A 17 31.17 15.06 -13.42
N GLY A 18 32.10 14.93 -12.47
CA GLY A 18 32.57 16.03 -11.62
C GLY A 18 33.62 16.96 -12.25
N LEU A 19 34.09 16.68 -13.46
CA LEU A 19 35.13 17.47 -14.13
C LEU A 19 34.69 17.78 -15.56
N CYS A 20 34.33 19.05 -15.77
CA CYS A 20 33.87 19.65 -17.04
C CYS A 20 32.39 19.43 -17.39
N THR A 21 31.51 20.18 -16.74
CA THR A 21 30.27 20.62 -17.38
C THR A 21 30.20 22.15 -17.42
N PRO A 22 29.79 22.76 -18.54
CA PRO A 22 29.43 24.17 -18.56
C PRO A 22 28.36 24.43 -17.50
N THR A 23 28.55 25.50 -16.73
CA THR A 23 27.63 25.98 -15.69
C THR A 23 26.28 26.32 -16.34
N TYR A 24 25.36 25.36 -16.31
CA TYR A 24 23.95 25.59 -16.57
C TYR A 24 23.21 25.45 -15.23
N ALA A 25 22.44 26.47 -14.87
CA ALA A 25 21.64 26.48 -13.64
C ALA A 25 20.57 25.37 -13.71
N ALA A 26 20.83 24.26 -13.02
CA ALA A 26 19.84 23.25 -12.69
C ALA A 26 19.70 23.25 -11.17
N ASP A 27 18.47 23.26 -10.67
CA ASP A 27 18.23 23.17 -9.24
C ASP A 27 18.38 21.70 -8.85
N ILE A 28 19.39 21.40 -8.04
CA ILE A 28 19.71 20.06 -7.58
C ILE A 28 19.66 20.07 -6.06
N SER A 29 18.83 19.21 -5.47
CA SER A 29 18.83 18.96 -4.04
C SER A 29 19.07 17.48 -3.73
N LEU A 30 19.77 17.25 -2.61
CA LEU A 30 20.05 15.94 -2.08
C LEU A 30 19.57 15.91 -0.64
N HIS A 31 18.68 14.97 -0.34
CA HIS A 31 18.11 14.78 0.99
C HIS A 31 18.16 13.31 1.37
N GLY A 32 18.02 13.00 2.65
CA GLY A 32 17.95 11.62 3.08
C GLY A 32 17.68 11.47 4.55
N PHE A 33 17.74 10.23 5.02
CA PHE A 33 17.68 9.95 6.45
C PHE A 33 18.42 8.68 6.83
N LEU A 34 18.69 8.58 8.13
CA LEU A 34 19.00 7.36 8.85
C LEU A 34 17.85 7.04 9.80
N GLN A 35 17.41 5.79 9.84
CA GLN A 35 16.28 5.37 10.66
C GLN A 35 16.48 4.00 11.28
N GLY A 36 16.27 3.90 12.60
CA GLY A 36 16.08 2.63 13.29
C GLY A 36 14.59 2.33 13.46
N ASN A 37 14.16 1.11 13.17
CA ASN A 37 12.82 0.60 13.47
C ASN A 37 12.91 -0.73 14.19
N TYR A 38 12.27 -0.81 15.34
CA TYR A 38 12.22 -2.03 16.15
C TYR A 38 10.78 -2.28 16.56
N SER A 39 10.26 -3.46 16.28
CA SER A 39 8.90 -3.89 16.58
C SER A 39 8.95 -5.25 17.26
N ALA A 40 8.59 -5.28 18.54
CA ALA A 40 8.63 -6.46 19.39
C ALA A 40 7.22 -7.02 19.59
N GLY A 41 7.06 -8.33 19.44
CA GLY A 41 5.82 -9.05 19.73
C GLY A 41 5.52 -9.05 21.23
N VAL A 42 4.25 -8.88 21.60
CA VAL A 42 3.82 -8.81 23.01
C VAL A 42 2.75 -9.83 23.39
N ALA A 43 2.08 -10.45 22.41
CA ALA A 43 1.03 -11.44 22.67
C ALA A 43 1.52 -12.89 22.69
N ALA A 44 2.37 -13.27 21.73
CA ALA A 44 2.87 -14.63 21.57
C ALA A 44 4.25 -14.65 20.90
N SER A 45 4.98 -15.76 21.05
CA SER A 45 6.20 -16.00 20.29
C SER A 45 5.93 -15.95 18.79
N ASN A 46 6.85 -15.34 18.04
CA ASN A 46 6.77 -15.31 16.59
C ASN A 46 6.98 -16.72 16.01
N PRO A 47 6.50 -17.00 14.78
CA PRO A 47 6.66 -18.32 14.16
C PRO A 47 8.12 -18.76 13.98
N ASP A 48 9.04 -17.82 13.80
CA ASP A 48 10.50 -18.03 13.77
C ASP A 48 11.13 -18.28 15.15
N GLY A 49 10.35 -18.16 16.23
CA GLY A 49 10.80 -18.30 17.62
C GLY A 49 11.47 -17.05 18.20
N GLY A 50 11.59 -15.97 17.43
CA GLY A 50 12.15 -14.70 17.88
C GLY A 50 11.12 -13.78 18.55
N ASP A 51 11.63 -12.66 19.09
CA ASP A 51 10.81 -11.66 19.78
C ASP A 51 10.39 -10.49 18.86
N PHE A 52 11.07 -10.28 17.74
CA PHE A 52 10.87 -9.10 16.88
C PHE A 52 10.13 -9.43 15.58
N LYS A 53 9.10 -8.64 15.26
CA LYS A 53 8.47 -8.61 13.92
C LYS A 53 9.36 -7.88 12.91
N LEU A 54 10.09 -6.88 13.38
CA LEU A 54 11.01 -6.06 12.61
C LEU A 54 12.10 -5.53 13.52
N ALA A 55 13.35 -5.60 13.07
CA ALA A 55 14.46 -4.90 13.68
C ALA A 55 15.40 -4.47 12.55
N ALA A 56 15.31 -3.22 12.11
CA ALA A 56 16.00 -2.77 10.91
C ALA A 56 16.55 -1.36 11.02
N GLU A 57 17.75 -1.18 10.49
CA GLU A 57 18.43 0.10 10.30
C GLU A 57 18.41 0.44 8.81
N ARG A 58 17.85 1.59 8.46
CA ARG A 58 17.67 2.04 7.08
C ARG A 58 18.39 3.36 6.83
N PHE A 59 19.00 3.44 5.66
CA PHE A 59 19.46 4.66 5.03
C PHE A 59 18.62 4.93 3.77
N GLN A 60 18.13 6.15 3.61
CA GLN A 60 17.50 6.61 2.37
C GLN A 60 18.26 7.77 1.78
N LEU A 61 18.36 7.79 0.45
CA LEU A 61 18.85 8.90 -0.34
C LEU A 61 17.80 9.33 -1.36
N LYS A 62 17.52 10.63 -1.42
CA LYS A 62 16.66 11.28 -2.40
C LYS A 62 17.47 12.31 -3.19
N LEU A 63 17.50 12.16 -4.51
CA LEU A 63 17.99 13.16 -5.45
C LEU A 63 16.78 13.78 -6.18
N ASP A 64 16.74 15.10 -6.20
CA ASP A 64 15.73 15.91 -6.86
C ASP A 64 16.46 16.91 -7.76
N ALA A 65 16.27 16.80 -9.08
CA ALA A 65 16.97 17.63 -10.04
C ALA A 65 16.00 18.16 -11.09
N SER A 66 15.82 19.48 -11.12
CA SER A 66 14.87 20.16 -12.00
C SER A 66 15.56 21.09 -12.99
N LYS A 67 15.14 21.02 -14.24
CA LYS A 67 15.48 21.98 -15.29
C LYS A 67 14.41 21.96 -16.36
N ASP A 68 13.60 23.02 -16.41
CA ASP A 68 12.48 23.13 -17.34
C ASP A 68 12.87 22.71 -18.78
N PRO A 69 12.06 21.87 -19.44
CA PRO A 69 10.78 21.28 -19.03
C PRO A 69 10.90 19.92 -18.29
N LEU A 70 12.11 19.54 -17.86
CA LEU A 70 12.43 18.22 -17.33
C LEU A 70 12.63 18.24 -15.81
N HIS A 71 12.25 17.14 -15.17
CA HIS A 71 12.55 16.88 -13.75
C HIS A 71 12.97 15.42 -13.57
N LEU A 72 14.06 15.19 -12.85
CA LEU A 72 14.58 13.88 -12.49
C LEU A 72 14.43 13.68 -10.99
N PHE A 73 13.83 12.56 -10.61
CA PHE A 73 13.67 12.17 -9.21
C PHE A 73 14.19 10.76 -8.98
N ILE A 74 15.01 10.58 -7.96
CA ILE A 74 15.50 9.27 -7.52
C ILE A 74 15.35 9.18 -6.01
N LYS A 75 14.75 8.10 -5.52
CA LYS A 75 14.64 7.75 -4.09
C LYS A 75 15.00 6.29 -3.90
N ALA A 76 16.08 6.04 -3.16
CA ALA A 76 16.60 4.71 -2.94
C ALA A 76 16.86 4.46 -1.44
N ASP A 77 16.55 3.24 -1.01
CA ASP A 77 16.77 2.77 0.34
C ASP A 77 17.83 1.66 0.36
N GLY A 78 18.63 1.62 1.41
CA GLY A 78 19.41 0.46 1.83
C GLY A 78 19.15 0.18 3.30
N TRP A 79 18.97 -1.08 3.68
CA TRP A 79 18.77 -1.44 5.09
C TRP A 79 19.39 -2.79 5.43
N TYR A 80 19.69 -2.95 6.71
CA TYR A 80 19.99 -4.24 7.32
C TYR A 80 18.82 -4.67 8.18
N ASP A 81 18.34 -5.89 7.96
CA ASP A 81 17.31 -6.53 8.78
C ASP A 81 17.97 -7.51 9.75
N HIS A 82 17.89 -7.22 11.05
CA HIS A 82 18.46 -8.03 12.12
C HIS A 82 17.65 -9.31 12.39
N VAL A 83 16.39 -9.38 11.96
CA VAL A 83 15.56 -10.60 12.09
C VAL A 83 16.05 -11.66 11.10
N ASP A 84 16.15 -11.30 9.82
CA ASP A 84 16.63 -12.22 8.77
C ASP A 84 18.15 -12.25 8.62
N GLN A 85 18.86 -11.35 9.32
CA GLN A 85 20.32 -11.16 9.24
C GLN A 85 20.81 -10.92 7.80
N ASN A 86 20.12 -10.03 7.07
CA ASN A 86 20.42 -9.76 5.67
C ASN A 86 20.48 -8.26 5.35
N TRP A 87 21.24 -7.95 4.30
CA TRP A 87 21.25 -6.63 3.68
C TRP A 87 20.31 -6.62 2.48
N ALA A 88 19.50 -5.57 2.38
CA ALA A 88 18.61 -5.35 1.26
C ALA A 88 18.63 -3.89 0.80
N SER A 89 18.19 -3.66 -0.43
CA SER A 89 18.07 -2.32 -1.00
C SER A 89 16.89 -2.26 -1.97
N GLU A 90 16.31 -1.08 -2.12
CA GLU A 90 15.17 -0.84 -3.00
C GLU A 90 15.28 0.53 -3.65
N LEU A 91 15.19 0.57 -4.99
CA LEU A 91 14.84 1.81 -5.69
C LEU A 91 13.33 2.01 -5.52
N ARG A 92 12.92 2.90 -4.60
CA ARG A 92 11.51 3.19 -4.31
C ARG A 92 10.86 4.00 -5.42
N GLU A 93 11.57 5.03 -5.89
CA GLU A 93 11.14 5.88 -7.01
C GLU A 93 12.37 6.24 -7.85
N GLY A 94 12.18 6.34 -9.15
CA GLY A 94 13.23 6.62 -10.12
C GLY A 94 12.57 6.95 -11.44
N TYR A 95 12.31 8.24 -11.69
CA TYR A 95 11.54 8.68 -12.85
C TYR A 95 12.03 10.00 -13.42
N ILE A 96 11.66 10.23 -14.68
CA ILE A 96 11.82 11.51 -15.37
C ILE A 96 10.42 12.03 -15.70
N ASP A 97 10.19 13.29 -15.37
CA ASP A 97 9.03 14.07 -15.79
C ASP A 97 9.39 14.95 -16.98
N TYR A 98 8.43 15.10 -17.89
CA TYR A 98 8.42 16.15 -18.89
C TYR A 98 7.09 16.91 -18.79
N THR A 99 7.17 18.23 -18.65
CA THR A 99 6.01 19.10 -18.45
C THR A 99 5.83 20.05 -19.62
N ALA A 100 4.61 20.11 -20.15
CA ALA A 100 4.19 21.07 -21.16
C ALA A 100 2.87 21.77 -20.77
N ASN A 101 2.46 22.79 -21.52
CA ASN A 101 1.33 23.66 -21.14
C ASN A 101 -0.02 22.95 -20.91
N LYS A 102 -0.27 21.80 -21.56
CA LYS A 102 -1.57 21.10 -21.52
C LYS A 102 -1.45 19.61 -21.22
N TRP A 103 -0.24 19.12 -21.03
CA TRP A 103 0.02 17.72 -20.76
C TRP A 103 1.37 17.56 -20.08
N ASP A 104 1.51 16.51 -19.31
CA ASP A 104 2.78 16.05 -18.77
C ASP A 104 2.91 14.54 -18.90
N THR A 105 4.12 14.06 -18.72
CA THR A 105 4.39 12.63 -18.62
C THR A 105 5.45 12.35 -17.58
N ARG A 106 5.26 11.25 -16.84
CA ARG A 106 6.23 10.66 -15.92
C ARG A 106 6.57 9.26 -16.37
N ILE A 107 7.84 9.00 -16.64
CA ILE A 107 8.33 7.69 -17.07
C ILE A 107 9.34 7.17 -16.07
N GLY A 108 9.10 5.96 -15.56
CA GLY A 108 10.00 5.28 -14.62
C GLY A 108 9.25 4.66 -13.44
N ARG A 109 10.02 4.31 -12.40
CA ARG A 109 9.45 3.76 -11.18
C ARG A 109 8.85 4.85 -10.32
N GLN A 110 7.58 4.73 -9.97
CA GLN A 110 6.83 5.78 -9.27
C GLN A 110 5.80 5.19 -8.32
N VAL A 111 5.54 5.88 -7.21
CA VAL A 111 4.41 5.57 -6.33
C VAL A 111 3.18 6.30 -6.84
N ILE A 112 2.14 5.56 -7.22
CA ILE A 112 0.88 6.12 -7.71
C ILE A 112 -0.19 5.98 -6.62
N THR A 113 -0.95 7.05 -6.41
CA THR A 113 -1.99 7.16 -5.39
C THR A 113 -3.24 7.75 -6.00
N TRP A 114 -4.37 7.07 -5.82
CA TRP A 114 -5.71 7.56 -6.11
C TRP A 114 -6.62 7.37 -4.89
N GLY A 115 -7.93 7.61 -5.05
CA GLY A 115 -8.91 7.43 -3.98
C GLY A 115 -8.93 8.54 -2.94
N VAL A 116 -9.92 8.48 -2.06
CA VAL A 116 -10.20 9.47 -1.00
C VAL A 116 -10.32 8.84 0.39
N GLY A 117 -10.17 7.51 0.47
CA GLY A 117 -10.14 6.72 1.70
C GLY A 117 -8.84 6.89 2.50
N ASP A 118 -8.90 6.60 3.80
CA ASP A 118 -7.77 6.65 4.73
C ASP A 118 -7.44 5.22 5.18
N LEU A 119 -6.33 4.68 4.66
CA LEU A 119 -5.92 3.27 4.79
C LEU A 119 -6.92 2.25 4.23
N VAL A 120 -7.96 2.70 3.53
CA VAL A 120 -8.90 1.89 2.75
C VAL A 120 -8.79 2.31 1.29
N PHE A 121 -8.59 1.33 0.40
CA PHE A 121 -8.25 1.57 -1.00
C PHE A 121 -9.27 0.90 -1.93
N ILE A 122 -10.14 1.70 -2.57
CA ILE A 122 -11.09 1.23 -3.58
C ILE A 122 -10.53 1.55 -4.98
N ASN A 123 -10.35 2.81 -5.33
CA ASN A 123 -9.84 3.19 -6.66
C ASN A 123 -8.31 3.27 -6.70
N ASP A 124 -7.64 3.24 -5.54
CA ASP A 124 -6.18 3.09 -5.43
C ASP A 124 -5.76 1.61 -5.55
N VAL A 125 -5.82 1.10 -6.77
CA VAL A 125 -5.52 -0.30 -7.13
C VAL A 125 -4.01 -0.61 -7.18
N PHE A 126 -3.15 0.35 -6.89
CA PHE A 126 -1.68 0.20 -6.98
C PHE A 126 -1.12 -0.61 -5.80
N PRO A 127 0.08 -1.22 -5.93
CA PRO A 127 0.57 -2.15 -4.92
C PRO A 127 0.82 -1.50 -3.57
N LYS A 128 0.51 -2.28 -2.52
CA LYS A 128 0.68 -1.94 -1.12
C LYS A 128 1.65 -2.90 -0.43
N ASP A 129 2.28 -2.44 0.64
CA ASP A 129 3.11 -3.21 1.56
C ASP A 129 2.42 -3.28 2.93
N TYR A 130 1.55 -4.27 3.10
CA TYR A 130 0.81 -4.49 4.33
C TYR A 130 1.71 -5.01 5.46
N GLU A 131 2.79 -5.72 5.14
CA GLU A 131 3.79 -6.09 6.14
C GLU A 131 4.44 -4.83 6.74
N ALA A 132 4.78 -3.84 5.91
CA ALA A 132 5.33 -2.59 6.42
C ALA A 132 4.35 -1.89 7.38
N PHE A 133 3.06 -1.90 7.06
CA PHE A 133 2.05 -1.36 7.97
C PHE A 133 1.96 -2.19 9.26
N PHE A 134 1.72 -3.50 9.19
CA PHE A 134 1.50 -4.33 10.39
C PHE A 134 2.73 -4.55 11.28
N SER A 135 3.94 -4.34 10.75
CA SER A 135 5.18 -4.33 11.54
C SER A 135 5.44 -2.98 12.24
N GLY A 136 4.62 -1.96 11.99
CA GLY A 136 4.81 -0.65 12.59
C GLY A 136 5.89 0.19 11.91
N ARG A 137 6.12 0.05 10.60
CA ARG A 137 6.94 1.02 9.84
C ARG A 137 6.15 2.32 9.58
N PRO A 138 6.83 3.45 9.33
CA PRO A 138 6.17 4.68 8.92
C PRO A 138 5.25 4.47 7.71
N LEU A 139 4.10 5.16 7.68
CA LEU A 139 3.06 4.99 6.66
C LEU A 139 3.55 5.25 5.22
N GLU A 140 4.62 6.01 5.02
CA GLU A 140 5.26 6.22 3.70
C GLU A 140 5.72 4.92 3.02
N TYR A 141 5.86 3.84 3.79
CA TYR A 141 6.24 2.52 3.29
C TYR A 141 5.08 1.65 2.84
N LEU A 142 3.84 2.00 3.20
CA LEU A 142 2.65 1.23 2.82
C LEU A 142 2.44 1.21 1.30
N LYS A 143 2.88 2.22 0.56
CA LYS A 143 2.74 2.26 -0.89
C LYS A 143 4.03 1.85 -1.58
N LYS A 144 3.90 1.04 -2.63
CA LYS A 144 5.03 0.52 -3.40
C LYS A 144 5.12 1.18 -4.77
N GLY A 145 6.35 1.34 -5.25
CA GLY A 145 6.61 1.84 -6.60
C GLY A 145 6.24 0.81 -7.67
N VAL A 146 5.79 1.30 -8.82
CA VAL A 146 5.58 0.51 -10.04
C VAL A 146 6.37 1.10 -11.19
N ASP A 147 6.88 0.24 -12.06
CA ASP A 147 7.53 0.66 -13.31
C ASP A 147 6.47 0.94 -14.36
N GLY A 148 6.39 2.18 -14.83
CA GLY A 148 5.37 2.55 -15.80
C GLY A 148 5.51 3.94 -16.37
N ALA A 149 4.54 4.29 -17.22
CA ALA A 149 4.34 5.63 -17.73
C ALA A 149 3.01 6.18 -17.21
N LYS A 150 3.03 7.42 -16.74
CA LYS A 150 1.84 8.20 -16.41
C LYS A 150 1.79 9.41 -17.33
N ILE A 151 0.64 9.65 -17.96
CA ILE A 151 0.41 10.78 -18.87
C ILE A 151 -0.77 11.58 -18.35
N GLY A 152 -0.56 12.86 -18.06
CA GLY A 152 -1.60 13.82 -17.70
C GLY A 152 -2.01 14.67 -18.90
N ILE A 153 -3.31 14.92 -19.09
CA ILE A 153 -3.84 15.81 -20.14
C ILE A 153 -4.92 16.72 -19.55
N TYR A 154 -4.82 18.02 -19.81
CA TYR A 154 -5.56 19.06 -19.10
C TYR A 154 -6.38 19.98 -20.03
N PRO A 155 -7.38 19.47 -20.77
CA PRO A 155 -8.33 20.35 -21.47
C PRO A 155 -9.23 21.10 -20.47
N GLY A 156 -9.76 22.26 -20.87
CA GLY A 156 -10.53 23.12 -19.95
C GLY A 156 -11.84 22.54 -19.39
N PHE A 157 -12.28 21.37 -19.87
CA PHE A 157 -13.52 20.74 -19.43
C PHE A 157 -13.33 19.58 -18.44
N ALA A 158 -12.13 19.06 -18.25
CA ALA A 158 -11.78 18.01 -17.28
C ALA A 158 -10.29 17.70 -17.41
N SER A 159 -9.70 17.11 -16.37
CA SER A 159 -8.34 16.59 -16.40
C SER A 159 -8.37 15.07 -16.54
N PHE A 160 -7.37 14.52 -17.23
CA PHE A 160 -7.26 13.09 -17.51
C PHE A 160 -5.88 12.58 -17.11
N GLU A 161 -5.82 11.40 -16.50
CA GLU A 161 -4.59 10.67 -16.27
C GLU A 161 -4.71 9.27 -16.88
N LEU A 162 -3.70 8.89 -17.66
CA LEU A 162 -3.49 7.53 -18.15
C LEU A 162 -2.24 6.96 -17.48
N VAL A 163 -2.35 5.78 -16.89
CA VAL A 163 -1.24 5.02 -16.32
C VAL A 163 -1.12 3.70 -17.07
N VAL A 164 0.09 3.40 -17.53
CA VAL A 164 0.44 2.16 -18.22
C VAL A 164 1.56 1.47 -17.46
N ILE A 165 1.32 0.25 -16.99
CA ILE A 165 2.25 -0.57 -16.20
C ILE A 165 2.52 -1.86 -16.96
N PRO A 166 3.66 -1.98 -17.66
CA PRO A 166 3.98 -3.18 -18.43
C PRO A 166 4.21 -4.43 -17.58
N ALA A 167 4.74 -4.25 -16.36
CA ALA A 167 5.14 -5.34 -15.47
C ALA A 167 4.35 -5.34 -14.16
N PHE A 168 3.66 -6.44 -13.89
CA PHE A 168 2.83 -6.59 -12.69
C PHE A 168 3.65 -6.62 -11.39
N THR A 169 3.22 -5.83 -10.41
CA THR A 169 3.79 -5.82 -9.05
C THR A 169 2.73 -6.23 -8.01
N PRO A 170 2.92 -7.32 -7.25
CA PRO A 170 1.93 -7.74 -6.25
C PRO A 170 1.97 -6.88 -4.99
N ASN A 171 0.92 -6.97 -4.17
CA ASN A 171 0.99 -6.51 -2.80
C ASN A 171 2.00 -7.35 -2.01
N HIS A 172 2.65 -6.74 -1.04
CA HIS A 172 3.46 -7.43 -0.04
C HIS A 172 2.61 -7.65 1.21
N PHE A 173 2.35 -8.92 1.52
CA PHE A 173 1.65 -9.33 2.72
C PHE A 173 2.66 -9.84 3.75
N PRO A 174 2.30 -9.84 5.04
CA PRO A 174 3.19 -10.32 6.09
C PRO A 174 3.74 -11.73 5.80
N ASP A 175 5.04 -11.90 6.03
CA ASP A 175 5.68 -13.21 5.95
C ASP A 175 5.21 -14.10 7.09
N SER A 176 4.75 -15.31 6.74
CA SER A 176 4.36 -16.38 7.67
C SER A 176 5.46 -16.82 8.65
N GLN A 177 6.73 -16.52 8.37
CA GLN A 177 7.84 -16.79 9.30
C GLN A 177 7.87 -15.77 10.45
N ARG A 178 7.45 -14.53 10.19
CA ARG A 178 7.45 -13.45 11.19
C ARG A 178 6.07 -13.23 11.80
N PHE A 179 5.01 -13.46 11.04
CA PHE A 179 3.62 -13.27 11.46
C PHE A 179 2.89 -14.61 11.54
N GLY A 180 2.29 -14.88 12.69
CA GLY A 180 1.37 -16.00 12.84
C GLY A 180 0.10 -15.70 12.04
N MET A 181 -0.14 -16.41 10.96
CA MET A 181 -1.28 -16.20 10.09
C MET A 181 -2.10 -17.47 9.96
N PHE A 182 -3.39 -17.32 9.69
CA PHE A 182 -4.22 -18.46 9.38
C PHE A 182 -3.92 -18.99 7.99
N ASP A 183 -3.66 -20.29 7.94
CA ASP A 183 -3.41 -21.01 6.71
C ASP A 183 -4.17 -22.35 6.74
N PRO A 184 -5.31 -22.44 6.01
CA PRO A 184 -6.14 -23.64 6.02
C PRO A 184 -5.45 -24.83 5.36
N LEU A 185 -4.36 -24.59 4.62
CA LEU A 185 -3.61 -25.59 3.85
C LEU A 185 -2.15 -25.68 4.30
N SER A 186 -1.88 -25.31 5.56
CA SER A 186 -0.53 -25.29 6.17
C SER A 186 0.27 -26.58 6.06
N GLN A 187 -0.40 -27.74 5.90
CA GLN A 187 0.25 -29.04 5.73
C GLN A 187 0.94 -29.20 4.36
N ILE A 188 0.60 -28.37 3.38
CA ILE A 188 1.13 -28.46 2.02
C ILE A 188 2.27 -27.46 1.85
N THR A 189 3.48 -27.99 1.74
CA THR A 189 4.72 -27.20 1.70
C THR A 189 5.19 -26.88 0.28
N ASP A 190 4.82 -27.67 -0.74
CA ASP A 190 5.09 -27.32 -2.15
C ASP A 190 4.16 -26.19 -2.60
N ARG A 191 4.69 -24.97 -2.54
CA ARG A 191 3.98 -23.74 -2.88
C ARG A 191 4.76 -22.94 -3.91
N LYS A 192 4.15 -22.70 -5.06
CA LYS A 192 4.73 -21.91 -6.15
C LYS A 192 3.98 -20.59 -6.31
N LYS A 193 4.70 -19.48 -6.40
CA LYS A 193 4.12 -18.18 -6.80
C LYS A 193 4.21 -18.03 -8.32
N GLU A 194 3.11 -17.70 -8.96
CA GLU A 194 3.02 -17.46 -10.40
C GLU A 194 2.46 -16.06 -10.68
N LYS A 195 3.34 -15.18 -11.16
CA LYS A 195 2.97 -13.82 -11.55
C LYS A 195 2.49 -13.79 -13.00
N PRO A 196 1.60 -12.86 -13.37
CA PRO A 196 1.31 -12.57 -14.78
C PRO A 196 2.62 -12.36 -15.56
N SER A 197 2.73 -12.98 -16.73
CA SER A 197 3.91 -12.87 -17.58
C SER A 197 4.07 -11.46 -18.14
N HIS A 198 5.32 -11.02 -18.35
CA HIS A 198 5.61 -9.72 -18.96
C HIS A 198 5.29 -9.74 -20.47
N SER A 199 4.10 -9.28 -20.82
CA SER A 199 3.58 -9.26 -22.19
C SER A 199 2.62 -8.09 -22.40
N LEU A 200 2.38 -7.71 -23.67
CA LEU A 200 1.44 -6.65 -24.01
C LEU A 200 0.02 -6.95 -23.52
N GLU A 201 -0.40 -8.22 -23.54
CA GLU A 201 -1.73 -8.64 -23.08
C GLU A 201 -1.92 -8.49 -21.56
N ASN A 202 -0.81 -8.56 -20.81
CA ASN A 202 -0.78 -8.43 -19.35
C ASN A 202 -0.35 -7.03 -18.89
N THR A 203 -0.23 -6.07 -19.81
CA THR A 203 0.00 -4.68 -19.44
C THR A 203 -1.21 -4.13 -18.70
N GLU A 204 -0.99 -3.56 -17.52
CA GLU A 204 -2.04 -2.95 -16.73
C GLU A 204 -2.29 -1.52 -17.23
N ILE A 205 -3.56 -1.14 -17.37
CA ILE A 205 -3.98 0.20 -17.80
C ILE A 205 -4.91 0.76 -16.75
N ALA A 206 -4.64 2.00 -16.32
CA ALA A 206 -5.52 2.74 -15.44
C ALA A 206 -5.83 4.12 -16.05
N LEU A 207 -7.09 4.54 -15.98
CA LEU A 207 -7.58 5.82 -16.44
C LEU A 207 -8.27 6.54 -15.30
N ARG A 208 -8.04 7.84 -15.20
CA ARG A 208 -8.77 8.74 -14.31
C ARG A 208 -9.23 9.95 -15.09
N ALA A 209 -10.50 10.31 -14.97
CA ALA A 209 -11.04 11.59 -15.42
C ALA A 209 -11.53 12.35 -14.19
N TYR A 210 -11.13 13.60 -14.01
CA TYR A 210 -11.45 14.35 -12.80
C TYR A 210 -11.65 15.84 -13.05
N ARG A 211 -12.49 16.46 -12.21
CA ARG A 211 -12.83 17.87 -12.28
C ARG A 211 -13.41 18.37 -10.96
N ASP A 212 -13.08 19.60 -10.58
CA ASP A 212 -13.85 20.34 -9.59
C ASP A 212 -15.19 20.79 -10.20
N ILE A 213 -16.28 20.38 -9.57
CA ILE A 213 -17.65 20.73 -9.94
C ILE A 213 -18.27 21.46 -8.76
N ALA A 214 -18.29 22.79 -8.83
CA ALA A 214 -18.86 23.66 -7.81
C ALA A 214 -18.26 23.45 -6.39
N GLY A 215 -16.93 23.28 -6.30
CA GLY A 215 -16.23 23.05 -5.03
C GLY A 215 -16.25 21.60 -4.53
N VAL A 216 -16.68 20.66 -5.39
CA VAL A 216 -16.61 19.22 -5.15
C VAL A 216 -15.68 18.60 -6.19
N ASP A 217 -14.60 17.99 -5.74
CA ASP A 217 -13.69 17.21 -6.56
C ASP A 217 -14.36 15.89 -6.94
N ALA A 218 -14.75 15.75 -8.21
CA ALA A 218 -15.33 14.54 -8.76
C ALA A 218 -14.31 13.80 -9.62
N SER A 219 -14.21 12.48 -9.45
CA SER A 219 -13.35 11.62 -10.27
C SER A 219 -14.09 10.36 -10.73
N LEU A 220 -13.81 9.94 -11.96
CA LEU A 220 -14.15 8.63 -12.50
C LEU A 220 -12.87 7.85 -12.76
N TYR A 221 -12.90 6.56 -12.48
CA TYR A 221 -11.76 5.67 -12.59
C TYR A 221 -12.10 4.45 -13.43
N TYR A 222 -11.14 4.00 -14.20
CA TYR A 222 -11.16 2.69 -14.83
C TYR A 222 -9.80 2.03 -14.66
N TYR A 223 -9.77 0.76 -14.34
CA TYR A 223 -8.55 -0.03 -14.29
C TYR A 223 -8.77 -1.39 -14.91
N ARG A 224 -7.77 -1.87 -15.65
CA ARG A 224 -7.71 -3.22 -16.21
C ARG A 224 -6.34 -3.80 -15.91
N GLY A 225 -6.30 -4.85 -15.11
CA GLY A 225 -5.07 -5.52 -14.70
C GLY A 225 -5.38 -6.77 -13.90
N PHE A 226 -4.87 -6.87 -12.67
CA PHE A 226 -4.97 -8.07 -11.85
C PHE A 226 -5.28 -7.72 -10.40
N PHE A 227 -5.91 -8.65 -9.68
CA PHE A 227 -5.90 -8.58 -8.23
C PHE A 227 -4.45 -8.61 -7.73
N ARG A 228 -4.14 -7.80 -6.72
CA ARG A 228 -2.79 -7.77 -6.12
C ARG A 228 -2.65 -8.66 -4.90
N GLN A 229 -3.76 -9.20 -4.40
CA GLN A 229 -3.80 -10.34 -3.48
C GLN A 229 -3.77 -11.63 -4.29
N PRO A 230 -2.89 -12.59 -3.95
CA PRO A 230 -2.87 -13.86 -4.65
C PRO A 230 -4.06 -14.73 -4.24
N SER A 231 -4.62 -15.44 -5.23
CA SER A 231 -5.48 -16.61 -5.04
C SER A 231 -4.64 -17.86 -4.85
N ILE A 232 -5.15 -18.83 -4.08
CA ILE A 232 -4.52 -20.13 -3.90
C ILE A 232 -5.25 -21.13 -4.81
N MET A 233 -4.52 -21.73 -5.74
CA MET A 233 -5.03 -22.76 -6.64
C MET A 233 -4.35 -24.10 -6.32
N PRO A 234 -5.08 -25.07 -5.74
CA PRO A 234 -4.57 -26.42 -5.56
C PRO A 234 -4.41 -27.15 -6.89
N ASP A 235 -3.41 -28.03 -7.00
CA ASP A 235 -3.23 -28.91 -8.16
C ASP A 235 -4.33 -29.99 -8.26
N ASN A 236 -4.85 -30.42 -7.12
CA ASN A 236 -5.99 -31.32 -7.00
C ASN A 236 -6.96 -30.83 -5.90
N PRO A 237 -8.26 -30.68 -6.18
CA PRO A 237 -9.21 -30.12 -5.22
C PRO A 237 -9.57 -31.04 -4.04
N ILE A 238 -9.23 -32.33 -4.10
CA ILE A 238 -9.57 -33.32 -3.06
C ILE A 238 -8.33 -33.67 -2.23
N ILE A 239 -7.19 -33.92 -2.88
CA ILE A 239 -5.93 -34.27 -2.21
C ILE A 239 -4.83 -33.39 -2.81
N PRO A 240 -4.74 -32.12 -2.39
CA PRO A 240 -3.75 -31.22 -2.96
C PRO A 240 -2.36 -31.59 -2.46
N ALA A 241 -1.42 -31.75 -3.41
CA ALA A 241 -0.01 -31.97 -3.12
C ALA A 241 0.80 -30.68 -3.35
N LYS A 242 0.26 -29.77 -4.17
CA LYS A 242 0.91 -28.52 -4.54
C LYS A 242 -0.07 -27.37 -4.61
N LEU A 243 0.34 -26.21 -4.13
CA LEU A 243 -0.43 -24.97 -4.22
C LEU A 243 0.25 -23.98 -5.17
N THR A 244 -0.53 -23.39 -6.07
CA THR A 244 -0.08 -22.30 -6.94
C THR A 244 -0.75 -21.00 -6.50
N LEU A 245 0.07 -20.04 -6.06
CA LEU A 245 -0.38 -18.68 -5.73
C LEU A 245 -0.35 -17.83 -7.00
N LEU A 246 -1.52 -17.48 -7.53
CA LEU A 246 -1.67 -16.75 -8.79
C LEU A 246 -2.47 -15.46 -8.60
N TYR A 247 -2.43 -14.56 -9.59
CA TYR A 247 -3.09 -13.26 -9.53
C TYR A 247 -4.18 -13.17 -10.62
N PRO A 248 -5.47 -13.27 -10.25
CA PRO A 248 -6.55 -13.29 -11.23
C PRO A 248 -6.75 -11.95 -11.94
N LYS A 249 -7.31 -11.98 -13.15
CA LYS A 249 -7.60 -10.81 -13.98
C LYS A 249 -8.73 -9.98 -13.38
N LEU A 250 -8.49 -8.68 -13.20
CA LEU A 250 -9.41 -7.72 -12.62
C LEU A 250 -9.71 -6.57 -13.58
N SER A 251 -10.95 -6.07 -13.56
CA SER A 251 -11.26 -4.70 -13.99
C SER A 251 -12.01 -3.95 -12.91
N VAL A 252 -11.69 -2.69 -12.69
CA VAL A 252 -12.34 -1.83 -11.69
C VAL A 252 -12.96 -0.64 -12.39
N TYR A 253 -14.22 -0.37 -12.09
CA TYR A 253 -14.96 0.81 -12.54
C TYR A 253 -15.34 1.62 -11.31
N GLY A 254 -14.82 2.84 -11.21
CA GLY A 254 -14.79 3.57 -9.96
C GLY A 254 -15.28 5.00 -10.08
N ALA A 255 -15.72 5.55 -8.95
CA ALA A 255 -16.00 6.97 -8.81
C ALA A 255 -15.63 7.45 -7.41
N SER A 256 -15.28 8.73 -7.29
CA SER A 256 -15.16 9.41 -6.00
C SER A 256 -15.68 10.84 -6.06
N LEU A 257 -16.12 11.33 -4.91
CA LEU A 257 -16.48 12.71 -4.64
C LEU A 257 -15.78 13.14 -3.35
N GLN A 258 -15.14 14.29 -3.35
CA GLN A 258 -14.60 14.90 -2.14
C GLN A 258 -14.90 16.39 -2.12
N GLY A 259 -15.34 16.90 -0.98
CA GLY A 259 -15.67 18.32 -0.88
C GLY A 259 -15.90 18.76 0.54
N LYS A 260 -15.96 20.08 0.71
CA LYS A 260 -16.31 20.68 2.00
C LYS A 260 -17.77 20.39 2.31
N ALA A 261 -18.03 19.93 3.53
CA ALA A 261 -19.37 19.72 4.04
C ALA A 261 -19.40 20.11 5.52
N LEU A 262 -20.32 20.99 5.90
CA LEU A 262 -20.30 21.66 7.20
C LEU A 262 -18.91 22.30 7.42
N ASP A 263 -18.28 22.05 8.58
CA ASP A 263 -16.93 22.53 8.90
C ASP A 263 -15.86 21.43 8.69
N GLY A 264 -16.14 20.46 7.81
CA GLY A 264 -15.27 19.31 7.53
C GLY A 264 -15.17 18.98 6.06
N VAL A 265 -14.61 17.80 5.79
CA VAL A 265 -14.45 17.22 4.45
C VAL A 265 -15.20 15.91 4.39
N LEU A 266 -16.13 15.81 3.45
CA LEU A 266 -16.83 14.57 3.11
C LEU A 266 -16.10 13.90 1.94
N SER A 267 -15.83 12.61 2.07
CA SER A 267 -15.25 11.74 1.06
C SER A 267 -16.22 10.62 0.74
N LEU A 268 -16.61 10.45 -0.51
CA LEU A 268 -17.40 9.32 -0.99
C LEU A 268 -16.63 8.60 -2.08
N GLU A 269 -16.63 7.27 -2.03
CA GLU A 269 -15.95 6.45 -3.02
C GLU A 269 -16.77 5.19 -3.31
N ALA A 270 -16.81 4.78 -4.57
CA ALA A 270 -17.43 3.54 -4.99
C ALA A 270 -16.58 2.87 -6.07
N GLY A 271 -16.62 1.54 -6.12
CA GLY A 271 -15.91 0.76 -7.13
C GLY A 271 -16.57 -0.59 -7.38
N TYR A 272 -16.85 -0.90 -8.64
CA TYR A 272 -17.25 -2.24 -9.08
C TYR A 272 -16.02 -3.01 -9.54
N TYR A 273 -15.71 -4.09 -8.85
CA TYR A 273 -14.60 -5.00 -9.12
C TYR A 273 -15.14 -6.18 -9.92
N ASP A 274 -14.91 -6.15 -11.22
CA ASP A 274 -15.22 -7.20 -12.18
C ASP A 274 -14.12 -8.27 -12.13
N SER A 275 -14.39 -9.37 -11.44
CA SER A 275 -13.54 -10.56 -11.47
C SER A 275 -13.70 -11.27 -12.81
N ARG A 276 -12.83 -10.93 -13.77
CA ARG A 276 -12.99 -11.33 -15.17
C ARG A 276 -12.86 -12.83 -15.40
N GLN A 277 -12.32 -13.57 -14.44
CA GLN A 277 -12.15 -15.02 -14.50
C GLN A 277 -13.20 -15.78 -13.68
N ASP A 278 -13.98 -15.11 -12.83
CA ASP A 278 -15.08 -15.72 -12.07
C ASP A 278 -16.27 -14.76 -11.89
N ARG A 279 -16.83 -14.28 -13.01
CA ARG A 279 -17.95 -13.33 -12.98
C ARG A 279 -19.24 -13.89 -12.39
N HIS A 280 -19.37 -15.21 -12.31
CA HIS A 280 -20.57 -15.91 -11.85
C HIS A 280 -20.41 -16.50 -10.44
N GLY A 281 -19.28 -16.24 -9.77
CA GLY A 281 -19.01 -16.72 -8.42
C GLY A 281 -18.98 -18.26 -8.30
N ALA A 282 -18.56 -18.95 -9.35
CA ALA A 282 -18.61 -20.41 -9.42
C ALA A 282 -17.30 -21.07 -8.99
N ASP A 283 -16.17 -20.36 -9.11
CA ASP A 283 -14.85 -20.84 -8.70
C ASP A 283 -14.46 -20.27 -7.33
N PRO A 284 -14.53 -21.07 -6.24
CA PRO A 284 -14.24 -20.59 -4.89
C PRO A 284 -12.76 -20.26 -4.65
N MET A 285 -11.86 -20.61 -5.58
CA MET A 285 -10.43 -20.28 -5.50
C MET A 285 -10.11 -18.90 -6.08
N LEU A 286 -11.06 -18.29 -6.80
CA LEU A 286 -10.93 -16.96 -7.38
C LEU A 286 -11.78 -15.95 -6.59
N PRO A 287 -11.36 -14.68 -6.50
CA PRO A 287 -12.18 -13.66 -5.87
C PRO A 287 -13.43 -13.46 -6.72
N ASN A 288 -14.58 -13.39 -6.06
CA ASN A 288 -15.84 -13.15 -6.74
C ASN A 288 -15.97 -11.67 -7.13
N ALA A 289 -16.86 -11.36 -8.08
CA ALA A 289 -17.18 -9.97 -8.40
C ALA A 289 -17.82 -9.28 -7.19
N GLN A 290 -17.49 -8.00 -6.98
CA GLN A 290 -17.94 -7.26 -5.80
C GLN A 290 -18.13 -5.77 -6.07
N THR A 291 -18.99 -5.13 -5.30
CA THR A 291 -19.08 -3.66 -5.25
C THR A 291 -18.62 -3.17 -3.90
N ARG A 292 -17.73 -2.18 -3.91
CA ARG A 292 -17.16 -1.55 -2.73
C ARG A 292 -17.65 -0.12 -2.62
N PHE A 293 -17.88 0.32 -1.39
CA PHE A 293 -18.30 1.67 -1.05
C PHE A 293 -17.51 2.18 0.14
N LEU A 294 -17.23 3.49 0.16
CA LEU A 294 -16.67 4.19 1.29
C LEU A 294 -17.35 5.54 1.46
N ALA A 295 -17.69 5.86 2.70
CA ALA A 295 -18.08 7.19 3.13
C ALA A 295 -17.20 7.60 4.30
N GLY A 296 -16.48 8.70 4.16
CA GLY A 296 -15.58 9.25 5.16
C GLY A 296 -15.91 10.68 5.48
N TYR A 297 -15.74 11.07 6.75
CA TYR A 297 -15.85 12.45 7.18
C TYR A 297 -14.68 12.81 8.09
N GLN A 298 -14.02 13.92 7.80
CA GLN A 298 -12.93 14.44 8.60
C GLN A 298 -13.20 15.89 9.00
N ARG A 299 -12.95 16.23 10.27
CA ARG A 299 -13.10 17.59 10.77
C ARG A 299 -12.06 17.88 11.84
N GLN A 300 -11.58 19.13 11.87
CA GLN A 300 -10.89 19.68 13.02
C GLN A 300 -11.93 20.06 14.09
N LEU A 301 -11.91 19.38 15.24
CA LEU A 301 -12.90 19.59 16.30
C LEU A 301 -12.53 20.75 17.22
N TRP A 302 -11.24 20.92 17.52
CA TRP A 302 -10.66 22.07 18.22
C TRP A 302 -9.23 22.31 17.74
N GLU A 303 -8.51 23.26 18.33
CA GLU A 303 -7.14 23.59 17.96
C GLU A 303 -6.26 22.33 17.91
N ASP A 304 -5.62 22.12 16.76
CA ASP A 304 -4.71 21.01 16.51
C ASP A 304 -5.29 19.59 16.69
N CYS A 305 -6.61 19.44 16.84
CA CYS A 305 -7.29 18.14 16.94
C CYS A 305 -8.15 17.82 15.73
N THR A 306 -7.76 16.78 15.00
CA THR A 306 -8.51 16.26 13.86
C THR A 306 -9.10 14.91 14.18
N VAL A 307 -10.38 14.75 13.83
CA VAL A 307 -11.12 13.48 13.90
C VAL A 307 -11.57 13.10 12.50
N GLY A 308 -11.23 11.89 12.09
CA GLY A 308 -11.69 11.23 10.88
C GLY A 308 -12.46 9.96 11.23
N VAL A 309 -13.61 9.76 10.59
CA VAL A 309 -14.39 8.52 10.67
C VAL A 309 -14.70 8.07 9.25
N GLN A 310 -14.56 6.76 8.97
CA GLN A 310 -14.98 6.19 7.70
C GLN A 310 -15.79 4.91 7.90
N TYR A 311 -16.74 4.69 7.01
CA TYR A 311 -17.43 3.43 6.85
C TYR A 311 -17.14 2.89 5.46
N TYR A 312 -16.64 1.66 5.41
CA TYR A 312 -16.38 0.89 4.21
C TYR A 312 -17.28 -0.33 4.17
N ALA A 313 -17.80 -0.66 3.00
CA ALA A 313 -18.61 -1.85 2.78
C ALA A 313 -18.23 -2.52 1.46
N GLU A 314 -18.15 -3.85 1.48
CA GLU A 314 -17.90 -4.71 0.33
C GLU A 314 -19.05 -5.69 0.19
N TYR A 315 -19.71 -5.64 -0.96
CA TYR A 315 -20.82 -6.52 -1.30
C TYR A 315 -20.41 -7.53 -2.37
N MET A 316 -20.47 -8.81 -2.03
CA MET A 316 -20.19 -9.92 -2.94
C MET A 316 -21.41 -10.23 -3.82
N HIS A 317 -21.22 -10.20 -5.13
CA HIS A 317 -22.21 -10.63 -6.12
C HIS A 317 -22.28 -12.16 -6.21
N ASP A 318 -23.37 -12.72 -6.72
CA ASP A 318 -23.52 -14.18 -6.90
C ASP A 318 -23.18 -15.04 -5.67
N TYR A 319 -23.40 -14.50 -4.46
CA TYR A 319 -23.06 -15.15 -3.19
C TYR A 319 -23.64 -16.57 -3.02
N SER A 320 -24.80 -16.83 -3.63
CA SER A 320 -25.41 -18.17 -3.58
C SER A 320 -24.63 -19.19 -4.40
N SER A 321 -24.01 -18.79 -5.50
CA SER A 321 -23.12 -19.66 -6.29
C SER A 321 -21.84 -19.94 -5.52
N TYR A 322 -21.22 -18.89 -4.97
CA TYR A 322 -20.03 -19.00 -4.13
C TYR A 322 -20.24 -19.97 -2.96
N LYS A 323 -21.35 -19.82 -2.22
CA LYS A 323 -21.66 -20.69 -1.09
C LYS A 323 -21.86 -22.15 -1.49
N ARG A 324 -22.37 -22.42 -2.69
CA ARG A 324 -22.55 -23.79 -3.20
C ARG A 324 -21.24 -24.42 -3.66
N SER A 325 -20.31 -23.64 -4.18
CA SER A 325 -19.02 -24.12 -4.69
C SER A 325 -17.95 -24.22 -3.60
N LEU A 326 -18.09 -23.48 -2.49
CA LEU A 326 -17.15 -23.49 -1.38
C LEU A 326 -17.00 -24.90 -0.76
N PRO A 327 -15.78 -25.48 -0.77
CA PRO A 327 -15.56 -26.79 -0.19
C PRO A 327 -15.81 -26.80 1.33
N PRO A 328 -16.36 -27.90 1.89
CA PRO A 328 -16.55 -28.04 3.33
C PRO A 328 -15.24 -27.83 4.10
N GLY A 329 -15.30 -27.07 5.20
CA GLY A 329 -14.14 -26.79 6.05
C GLY A 329 -13.32 -25.56 5.66
N PHE A 330 -13.56 -24.97 4.48
CA PHE A 330 -12.95 -23.69 4.12
C PHE A 330 -13.66 -22.52 4.82
N PRO A 331 -12.93 -21.46 5.19
CA PRO A 331 -13.53 -20.21 5.64
C PRO A 331 -14.58 -19.69 4.66
N GLN A 332 -15.79 -19.43 5.16
CA GLN A 332 -16.84 -18.81 4.38
C GLN A 332 -16.76 -17.29 4.54
N GLU A 333 -16.60 -16.59 3.42
CA GLU A 333 -16.65 -15.13 3.36
C GLU A 333 -18.07 -14.60 3.58
N ARG A 334 -18.15 -13.35 4.02
CA ARG A 334 -19.42 -12.64 4.22
C ARG A 334 -19.94 -12.11 2.88
N ARG A 335 -21.26 -12.15 2.70
CA ARG A 335 -21.89 -11.47 1.55
C ARG A 335 -21.70 -9.96 1.61
N LEU A 336 -21.79 -9.41 2.81
CA LEU A 336 -21.50 -8.02 3.12
C LEU A 336 -20.42 -8.02 4.19
N HIS A 337 -19.21 -7.65 3.79
CA HIS A 337 -18.11 -7.32 4.70
C HIS A 337 -18.11 -5.82 4.91
N ASP A 338 -17.90 -5.37 6.13
CA ASP A 338 -17.87 -3.95 6.46
C ASP A 338 -16.81 -3.61 7.51
N LEU A 339 -16.40 -2.36 7.48
CA LEU A 339 -15.28 -1.85 8.26
C LEU A 339 -15.55 -0.39 8.64
N VAL A 340 -15.45 -0.10 9.93
CA VAL A 340 -15.43 1.27 10.46
C VAL A 340 -13.98 1.62 10.78
N SER A 341 -13.52 2.79 10.32
CA SER A 341 -12.23 3.35 10.73
C SER A 341 -12.42 4.64 11.52
N ILE A 342 -11.56 4.83 12.51
CA ILE A 342 -11.47 6.08 13.28
C ILE A 342 -10.01 6.50 13.31
N ARG A 343 -9.74 7.75 12.94
CA ARG A 343 -8.45 8.42 13.13
C ARG A 343 -8.64 9.62 14.05
N LEU A 344 -7.86 9.67 15.12
CA LEU A 344 -7.72 10.84 15.97
C LEU A 344 -6.27 11.32 15.86
N THR A 345 -6.07 12.62 15.72
CA THR A 345 -4.73 13.22 15.76
C THR A 345 -4.80 14.51 16.55
N GLN A 346 -3.97 14.63 17.58
CA GLN A 346 -3.79 15.84 18.38
C GLN A 346 -2.32 16.25 18.30
N PHE A 347 -2.07 17.51 17.92
CA PHE A 347 -0.76 18.13 18.12
C PHE A 347 -0.73 18.94 19.42
N LEU A 348 0.39 18.88 20.12
CA LEU A 348 0.64 19.53 21.40
C LEU A 348 2.04 20.17 21.37
N LEU A 349 2.32 21.05 22.35
CA LEU A 349 3.63 21.65 22.54
C LEU A 349 4.16 22.35 21.26
N HIS A 350 3.35 23.22 20.66
CA HIS A 350 3.68 23.87 19.38
C HIS A 350 4.01 22.84 18.28
N GLN A 351 3.19 21.80 18.19
CA GLN A 351 3.28 20.72 17.19
C GLN A 351 4.56 19.85 17.25
N THR A 352 5.31 19.93 18.36
CA THR A 352 6.47 19.04 18.61
C THR A 352 6.06 17.66 19.09
N LEU A 353 4.91 17.54 19.77
CA LEU A 353 4.33 16.28 20.22
C LEU A 353 3.05 15.98 19.42
N LYS A 354 2.98 14.80 18.81
CA LYS A 354 1.80 14.28 18.12
C LYS A 354 1.29 13.04 18.85
N LEU A 355 0.03 13.09 19.25
CA LEU A 355 -0.73 11.93 19.71
C LEU A 355 -1.64 11.47 18.56
N SER A 356 -1.59 10.18 18.24
CA SER A 356 -2.39 9.60 17.16
C SER A 356 -3.06 8.32 17.64
N TRP A 357 -4.31 8.15 17.24
CA TRP A 357 -5.03 6.89 17.37
C TRP A 357 -5.60 6.55 16.00
N PHE A 358 -5.33 5.35 15.53
CA PHE A 358 -6.02 4.78 14.39
C PHE A 358 -6.63 3.45 14.79
N SER A 359 -7.86 3.17 14.36
CA SER A 359 -8.47 1.87 14.58
C SER A 359 -9.35 1.46 13.42
N PHE A 360 -9.30 0.18 13.10
CA PHE A 360 -10.24 -0.54 12.27
C PHE A 360 -11.09 -1.45 13.15
N TRP A 361 -12.39 -1.47 12.90
CA TRP A 361 -13.31 -2.42 13.51
C TRP A 361 -14.28 -2.93 12.44
N SER A 362 -14.38 -4.25 12.27
CA SER A 362 -15.35 -4.87 11.38
C SER A 362 -16.59 -5.30 12.17
N PRO A 363 -17.76 -4.67 11.99
CA PRO A 363 -19.01 -5.14 12.60
C PRO A 363 -19.42 -6.55 12.13
N SER A 364 -19.25 -6.83 10.84
CA SER A 364 -19.61 -8.10 10.20
C SER A 364 -18.80 -9.28 10.71
N ASP A 365 -17.48 -9.14 10.84
CA ASP A 365 -16.60 -10.20 11.34
C ASP A 365 -16.26 -10.10 12.82
N ARG A 366 -16.55 -8.95 13.46
CA ARG A 366 -16.29 -8.66 14.87
C ARG A 366 -14.81 -8.71 15.25
N ASP A 367 -13.94 -8.38 14.31
CA ASP A 367 -12.50 -8.23 14.54
C ASP A 367 -12.06 -6.76 14.45
N TYR A 368 -10.84 -6.49 14.89
CA TYR A 368 -10.31 -5.13 14.96
C TYR A 368 -8.79 -5.08 14.82
N LEU A 369 -8.30 -3.90 14.45
CA LEU A 369 -6.91 -3.47 14.59
C LEU A 369 -6.89 -2.12 15.29
N LEU A 370 -6.07 -1.96 16.32
CA LEU A 370 -5.81 -0.69 17.00
C LEU A 370 -4.35 -0.30 16.80
N ASN A 371 -4.13 0.98 16.50
CA ASN A 371 -2.81 1.57 16.29
C ASN A 371 -2.71 2.92 17.02
N PRO A 372 -2.43 2.92 18.34
CA PRO A 372 -2.02 4.12 19.06
C PRO A 372 -0.56 4.47 18.71
N GLU A 373 -0.25 5.76 18.60
CA GLU A 373 1.09 6.26 18.35
C GLU A 373 1.33 7.60 19.08
N ILE A 374 2.53 7.75 19.64
CA ILE A 374 3.07 8.99 20.17
C ILE A 374 4.34 9.29 19.39
N LYS A 375 4.39 10.45 18.73
CA LYS A 375 5.59 10.94 18.02
C LYS A 375 6.07 12.25 18.65
N TYR A 376 7.38 12.38 18.85
CA TYR A 376 8.03 13.57 19.36
C TYR A 376 9.15 14.03 18.43
N ASN A 377 9.12 15.30 18.03
CA ASN A 377 10.18 15.96 17.27
C ASN A 377 11.15 16.63 18.26
N PHE A 378 12.37 16.09 18.40
CA PHE A 378 13.42 16.66 19.25
C PHE A 378 14.07 17.88 18.62
N SER A 379 14.11 17.91 17.29
CA SER A 379 14.55 19.04 16.46
C SER A 379 13.89 18.93 15.08
N ASP A 380 14.24 19.85 14.17
CA ASP A 380 13.81 19.79 12.77
C ASP A 380 14.39 18.56 12.03
N HIS A 381 15.45 17.94 12.57
CA HIS A 381 16.16 16.82 11.96
C HIS A 381 15.92 15.50 12.67
N VAL A 382 15.52 15.51 13.95
CA VAL A 382 15.44 14.29 14.77
C VAL A 382 14.05 14.12 15.34
N TRP A 383 13.45 12.96 15.08
CA TRP A 383 12.20 12.57 15.73
C TRP A 383 12.24 11.11 16.16
N ALA A 384 11.45 10.79 17.19
CA ALA A 384 11.14 9.42 17.56
C ALA A 384 9.64 9.20 17.69
N ALA A 385 9.21 7.97 17.48
CA ALA A 385 7.84 7.54 17.71
C ALA A 385 7.80 6.21 18.45
N ILE A 386 6.80 6.05 19.31
CA ILE A 386 6.42 4.77 19.90
C ILE A 386 4.95 4.53 19.59
N GLY A 387 4.61 3.31 19.20
CA GLY A 387 3.23 2.93 18.95
C GLY A 387 3.00 1.44 19.12
N GLY A 388 1.77 1.02 18.87
CA GLY A 388 1.40 -0.39 18.93
C GLY A 388 0.57 -0.82 17.73
N MET A 389 0.57 -2.10 17.43
CA MET A 389 -0.39 -2.75 16.56
C MET A 389 -1.06 -3.83 17.39
N VAL A 390 -2.34 -3.68 17.68
CA VAL A 390 -3.13 -4.63 18.48
C VAL A 390 -4.24 -5.19 17.62
N PHE A 391 -4.21 -6.49 17.40
CA PHE A 391 -5.19 -7.22 16.59
C PHE A 391 -6.09 -8.03 17.52
N GLY A 392 -7.29 -8.36 17.05
CA GLY A 392 -8.08 -9.37 17.74
C GLY A 392 -9.53 -9.42 17.34
N GLY A 393 -10.28 -10.24 18.07
CA GLY A 393 -11.68 -10.49 17.81
C GLY A 393 -11.94 -11.41 16.62
N GLY A 394 -13.22 -11.56 16.28
CA GLY A 394 -13.70 -12.32 15.13
C GLY A 394 -13.28 -13.79 15.10
N LYS A 395 -12.97 -14.26 13.89
CA LYS A 395 -12.55 -15.65 13.64
C LYS A 395 -11.07 -15.67 13.31
N VAL A 396 -10.42 -16.82 13.55
CA VAL A 396 -9.00 -16.98 13.23
C VAL A 396 -8.67 -16.79 11.74
N TRP A 397 -9.66 -16.77 10.84
CA TRP A 397 -9.49 -16.51 9.41
C TRP A 397 -10.03 -15.16 8.96
N SER A 398 -10.61 -14.35 9.85
CA SER A 398 -11.10 -13.03 9.47
C SER A 398 -9.94 -12.04 9.27
N GLN A 399 -10.23 -10.89 8.66
CA GLN A 399 -9.23 -9.93 8.18
C GLN A 399 -8.18 -9.58 9.25
N PHE A 400 -8.61 -9.27 10.47
CA PHE A 400 -7.72 -8.95 11.60
C PHE A 400 -7.63 -10.07 12.63
N GLY A 401 -8.67 -10.89 12.78
CA GLY A 401 -8.67 -12.02 13.72
C GLY A 401 -7.59 -13.07 13.42
N GLN A 402 -7.15 -13.19 12.16
CA GLN A 402 -5.99 -14.01 11.81
C GLN A 402 -4.67 -13.52 12.40
N PHE A 403 -4.61 -12.25 12.83
CA PHE A 403 -3.43 -11.62 13.38
C PHE A 403 -3.43 -11.52 14.91
N ASP A 404 -4.40 -12.11 15.61
CA ASP A 404 -4.59 -12.05 17.08
C ASP A 404 -3.33 -12.42 17.91
N LYS A 405 -2.39 -13.18 17.31
CA LYS A 405 -1.10 -13.54 17.93
C LYS A 405 0.07 -12.60 17.59
N ASN A 406 -0.20 -11.49 16.90
CA ASN A 406 0.84 -10.61 16.33
C ASN A 406 0.84 -9.21 16.91
N ASP A 407 0.20 -9.02 18.07
CA ASP A 407 0.29 -7.76 18.78
C ASP A 407 1.75 -7.38 18.96
N ASN A 408 2.08 -6.15 18.60
CA ASN A 408 3.44 -5.65 18.70
C ASN A 408 3.49 -4.19 19.16
N VAL A 409 4.59 -3.84 19.80
CA VAL A 409 4.96 -2.47 20.16
C VAL A 409 6.16 -2.09 19.31
N TYR A 410 6.09 -0.95 18.65
CA TYR A 410 7.15 -0.46 17.79
C TYR A 410 7.74 0.84 18.30
N ILE A 411 9.04 1.00 18.06
CA ILE A 411 9.81 2.22 18.26
C ILE A 411 10.50 2.57 16.95
N GLN A 412 10.44 3.85 16.59
CA GLN A 412 11.07 4.42 15.43
C GLN A 412 11.93 5.59 15.88
N VAL A 413 13.14 5.71 15.35
CA VAL A 413 14.01 6.89 15.54
C VAL A 413 14.56 7.27 14.19
N ARG A 414 14.43 8.54 13.79
CA ARG A 414 14.90 9.03 12.50
C ARG A 414 15.72 10.31 12.67
N TYR A 415 16.81 10.38 11.91
CA TYR A 415 17.58 11.58 11.63
C TYR A 415 17.48 11.92 10.13
N GLU A 416 16.97 13.10 9.78
CA GLU A 416 16.78 13.61 8.42
C GLU A 416 17.82 14.71 8.11
N PHE A 417 18.36 14.73 6.88
CA PHE A 417 19.38 15.68 6.43
C PHE A 417 19.12 16.25 5.04
#